data_AF-A0A7C2FP03-F1
#
_entry.id   AF-A0A7C2FP03-F1
#
_cell.length_a   1.000
_cell.length_b   1.000
_cell.length_c   1.000
_cell.angle_alpha   90.00
_cell.angle_beta   90.00
_cell.angle_gamma   90.00
#
_symmetry.space_group_name_H-M   'P 1'
#
loop_
_entity.id
_entity.type
_entity.pdbx_description
1 polymer ?
#
loop_
_entity_poly.entity_id
_entity_poly.type
_entity_poly.pdbx_seq_one_letter_code
_entity_poly.pdbx_strand_id
1 'polypeptide(L)'
;KLSLILRDLPIDKKLRLHGPGNPDYLIIGWGFVKGVVLDAVEYFSEKGLKMSYLDLKLLWPFPSEDFLKITSGIPDSNILAVEHSYGVNIAELVAMSTGRRIVKRVSKYTGRPITLDELVHGLEEIVSGKKEKVVLSRGA
;
A
#
# COMPACT_ATOMS: atom_id res chain seq x y z
N LYS A 1 -3.75 23.90 -14.38
CA LYS A 1 -4.90 23.48 -13.54
C LYS A 1 -4.56 22.31 -12.61
N LEU A 2 -3.95 21.22 -13.10
CA LEU A 2 -3.52 20.08 -12.26
C LEU A 2 -2.43 20.44 -11.22
N SER A 3 -1.46 21.29 -11.60
CA SER A 3 -0.42 21.77 -10.68
C SER A 3 -0.96 22.56 -9.48
N LEU A 4 -2.07 23.29 -9.66
CA LEU A 4 -2.74 24.01 -8.58
C LEU A 4 -3.35 23.04 -7.57
N ILE A 5 -3.91 21.92 -8.03
CA ILE A 5 -4.45 20.87 -7.14
C ILE A 5 -3.32 20.33 -6.25
N LEU A 6 -2.16 20.00 -6.83
CA LEU A 6 -1.02 19.50 -6.04
C LEU A 6 -0.51 20.54 -5.04
N ARG A 7 -0.55 21.82 -5.36
CA ARG A 7 -0.09 22.88 -4.47
C ARG A 7 -1.07 23.19 -3.34
N ASP A 8 -2.35 23.29 -3.68
CA ASP A 8 -3.37 23.87 -2.80
C ASP A 8 -4.07 22.80 -1.94
N LEU A 9 -4.02 21.52 -2.34
CA LEU A 9 -4.61 20.44 -1.55
C LEU A 9 -3.72 20.14 -0.33
N PRO A 10 -4.27 20.07 0.90
CA PRO A 10 -3.53 19.62 2.07
C PRO A 10 -2.94 18.21 1.89
N ILE A 11 -1.77 17.95 2.47
CA ILE A 11 -1.05 16.68 2.29
C ILE A 11 -1.91 15.48 2.70
N ASP A 12 -2.67 15.57 3.81
CA ASP A 12 -3.53 14.51 4.33
C ASP A 12 -4.71 14.15 3.41
N LYS A 13 -5.03 15.03 2.45
CA LYS A 13 -6.02 14.80 1.40
C LYS A 13 -5.39 14.19 0.14
N LYS A 14 -4.06 14.25 -0.02
CA LYS A 14 -3.32 13.58 -1.09
C LYS A 14 -2.93 12.17 -0.69
N LEU A 15 -2.30 12.03 0.47
CA LEU A 15 -1.82 10.78 1.02
C LEU A 15 -1.69 10.86 2.54
N ARG A 16 -1.83 9.74 3.25
CA ARG A 16 -1.72 9.71 4.71
C ARG A 16 -0.96 8.48 5.17
N LEU A 17 0.12 8.71 5.91
CA LEU A 17 0.83 7.64 6.60
C LEU A 17 0.10 7.28 7.90
N HIS A 18 -0.06 5.99 8.13
CA HIS A 18 -0.57 5.37 9.34
C HIS A 18 0.51 4.42 9.87
N GLY A 19 0.90 4.58 11.13
CA GLY A 19 2.03 3.83 11.72
C GLY A 19 3.34 4.64 11.79
N PRO A 20 4.46 4.01 12.18
CA PRO A 20 5.76 4.68 12.34
C PRO A 20 6.34 5.21 11.01
N GLY A 21 7.17 6.24 11.09
CA GLY A 21 7.88 6.81 9.93
C GLY A 21 9.05 5.96 9.40
N ASN A 22 9.49 4.97 10.17
CA ASN A 22 10.58 4.04 9.84
C ASN A 22 10.13 2.58 9.97
N PRO A 23 9.16 2.12 9.17
CA PRO A 23 8.68 0.75 9.24
C PRO A 23 9.68 -0.25 8.64
N ASP A 24 9.57 -1.51 9.07
CA ASP A 24 10.22 -2.64 8.40
C ASP A 24 9.59 -2.85 7.01
N TYR A 25 8.26 -2.69 6.91
CA TYR A 25 7.48 -2.77 5.67
C TYR A 25 6.46 -1.65 5.53
N LEU A 26 6.39 -1.06 4.34
CA LEU A 26 5.38 -0.08 3.98
C LEU A 26 4.34 -0.70 3.06
N ILE A 27 3.09 -0.70 3.51
CA ILE A 27 1.95 -1.06 2.70
C ILE A 27 1.45 0.20 1.98
N ILE A 28 1.24 0.12 0.67
CA ILE A 28 0.52 1.14 -0.10
C ILE A 28 -0.81 0.58 -0.59
N GLY A 29 -1.80 1.44 -0.68
CA GLY A 29 -3.13 1.08 -1.15
C GLY A 29 -4.01 2.30 -1.27
N TRP A 30 -5.23 2.09 -1.79
CA TRP A 30 -6.21 3.15 -1.95
C TRP A 30 -7.63 2.61 -1.83
N GLY A 31 -8.55 3.47 -1.43
CA GLY A 31 -9.98 3.13 -1.35
C GLY A 31 -10.30 2.07 -0.30
N PHE A 32 -11.05 1.05 -0.69
CA PHE A 32 -11.73 0.13 0.22
C PHE A 32 -10.79 -0.76 1.06
N VAL A 33 -9.55 -0.95 0.64
CA VAL A 33 -8.57 -1.78 1.37
C VAL A 33 -8.12 -1.14 2.69
N LYS A 34 -8.38 0.14 2.90
CA LYS A 34 -7.91 0.89 4.07
C LYS A 34 -8.21 0.22 5.40
N GLY A 35 -9.46 -0.18 5.64
CA GLY A 35 -9.87 -0.72 6.94
C GLY A 35 -9.08 -1.98 7.28
N VAL A 36 -9.14 -2.97 6.39
CA VAL A 36 -8.46 -4.25 6.58
C VAL A 36 -6.93 -4.13 6.63
N VAL A 37 -6.34 -3.17 5.93
CA VAL A 37 -4.89 -2.92 5.99
C VAL A 37 -4.49 -2.31 7.34
N LEU A 38 -5.30 -1.41 7.91
CA LEU A 38 -5.04 -0.87 9.25
C LEU A 38 -5.10 -1.97 10.32
N ASP A 39 -6.11 -2.84 10.24
CA ASP A 39 -6.24 -3.99 11.13
C ASP A 39 -5.03 -4.95 10.99
N ALA A 40 -4.53 -5.15 9.77
CA ALA A 40 -3.32 -5.95 9.53
C ALA A 40 -2.06 -5.28 10.09
N VAL A 41 -1.92 -3.95 9.97
CA VAL A 41 -0.81 -3.20 10.57
C VAL A 41 -0.78 -3.39 12.09
N GLU A 42 -1.94 -3.31 12.75
CA GLU A 42 -2.06 -3.55 14.19
C GLU A 42 -1.66 -4.99 14.54
N TYR A 43 -2.17 -5.98 13.81
CA TYR A 43 -1.82 -7.39 13.98
C TYR A 43 -0.31 -7.66 13.93
N PHE A 44 0.39 -7.10 12.93
CA PHE A 44 1.84 -7.28 12.83
C PHE A 44 2.62 -6.50 13.90
N SER A 45 2.11 -5.34 14.32
CA SER A 45 2.69 -4.56 15.40
C SER A 45 2.67 -5.34 16.72
N GLU A 46 1.59 -6.04 17.03
CA GLU A 46 1.50 -6.93 18.21
C GLU A 46 2.52 -8.07 18.18
N LYS A 47 2.91 -8.51 16.98
CA LYS A 47 3.97 -9.51 16.77
C LYS A 47 5.38 -8.92 16.72
N GLY A 48 5.53 -7.62 16.93
CA GLY A 48 6.83 -6.93 16.92
C GLY A 48 7.38 -6.58 15.54
N LEU A 49 6.60 -6.75 14.47
CA LEU A 49 6.97 -6.35 13.11
C LEU A 49 6.37 -4.98 12.79
N LYS A 50 7.22 -3.97 12.55
CA LYS A 50 6.75 -2.60 12.32
C LYS A 50 6.27 -2.44 10.89
N MET A 51 4.95 -2.48 10.71
CA MET A 51 4.34 -2.11 9.45
C MET A 51 3.73 -0.71 9.51
N SER A 52 3.72 -0.03 8.37
CA SER A 52 2.95 1.20 8.17
C SER A 52 2.09 1.10 6.93
N TYR A 53 1.01 1.87 6.89
CA TYR A 53 0.14 2.01 5.72
C TYR A 53 0.17 3.43 5.18
N LEU A 54 0.52 3.59 3.91
CA LEU A 54 0.40 4.83 3.16
C LEU A 54 -0.90 4.80 2.33
N ASP A 55 -1.93 5.43 2.89
CA ASP A 55 -3.25 5.61 2.29
C ASP A 55 -3.18 6.63 1.15
N LEU A 56 -3.18 6.17 -0.10
CA LEU A 56 -3.17 7.03 -1.28
C LEU A 56 -4.59 7.49 -1.58
N LYS A 57 -4.84 8.80 -1.44
CA LYS A 57 -6.18 9.39 -1.58
C LYS A 57 -6.36 10.14 -2.89
N LEU A 58 -5.29 10.73 -3.41
CA LEU A 58 -5.25 11.38 -4.72
C LEU A 58 -4.43 10.52 -5.68
N LEU A 59 -5.09 9.95 -6.69
CA LEU A 59 -4.42 9.17 -7.74
C LEU A 59 -4.02 10.01 -8.95
N TRP A 60 -4.82 11.00 -9.32
CA TRP A 60 -4.53 11.89 -10.44
C TRP A 60 -4.94 13.35 -10.14
N PRO A 61 -4.01 14.32 -10.26
CA PRO A 61 -2.58 14.16 -10.54
C PRO A 61 -1.89 13.44 -9.37
N PHE A 62 -0.96 12.54 -9.66
CA PHE A 62 -0.28 11.78 -8.61
C PHE A 62 0.68 12.69 -7.81
N PRO A 63 0.65 12.66 -6.46
CA PRO A 63 1.48 13.51 -5.61
C PRO A 63 2.92 12.96 -5.46
N SER A 64 3.69 12.93 -6.56
CA SER A 64 5.01 12.28 -6.61
C SER A 64 6.01 12.82 -5.57
N GLU A 65 6.09 14.15 -5.40
CA GLU A 65 7.02 14.78 -4.46
C GLU A 65 6.73 14.38 -3.01
N ASP A 66 5.45 14.45 -2.61
CA ASP A 66 4.99 14.06 -1.27
C ASP A 66 5.25 12.55 -1.02
N PHE A 67 4.97 11.71 -2.02
CA PHE A 67 5.22 10.27 -1.96
C PHE A 67 6.71 9.95 -1.78
N LEU A 68 7.58 10.55 -2.60
CA LEU A 68 9.03 10.35 -2.53
C LEU A 68 9.60 10.84 -1.20
N LYS A 69 9.11 11.98 -0.68
CA LYS A 69 9.53 12.51 0.61
C LYS A 69 9.27 11.51 1.75
N ILE A 70 8.06 10.96 1.80
CA ILE A 70 7.67 9.99 2.84
C ILE A 70 8.39 8.65 2.70
N THR A 71 8.65 8.21 1.46
CA THR A 71 9.24 6.89 1.18
C THR A 71 10.76 6.89 1.05
N SER A 72 11.41 8.05 1.13
CA SER A 72 12.84 8.24 0.85
C SER A 72 13.78 7.30 1.61
N GLY A 73 13.47 6.95 2.86
CA GLY A 73 14.27 6.05 3.70
C GLY A 73 13.89 4.57 3.63
N ILE A 74 12.92 4.19 2.80
CA ILE A 74 12.36 2.83 2.76
C ILE A 74 12.82 2.17 1.45
N PRO A 75 13.47 1.00 1.44
CA PRO A 75 13.85 0.31 0.21
C PRO A 75 12.64 -0.14 -0.62
N ASP A 76 12.74 -0.16 -1.94
CA ASP A 76 11.67 -0.66 -2.83
C ASP A 76 11.23 -2.10 -2.50
N SER A 77 12.18 -2.94 -2.07
CA SER A 77 11.93 -4.32 -1.62
C SER A 77 11.07 -4.42 -0.37
N ASN A 78 10.87 -3.33 0.36
CA ASN A 78 10.10 -3.28 1.60
C ASN A 78 8.77 -2.55 1.41
N ILE A 79 8.49 -2.06 0.20
CA ILE A 79 7.19 -1.51 -0.16
C ILE A 79 6.35 -2.61 -0.80
N LEU A 80 5.12 -2.76 -0.35
CA LEU A 80 4.16 -3.72 -0.90
C LEU A 80 2.84 -3.03 -1.22
N ALA A 81 2.20 -3.43 -2.31
CA ALA A 81 0.93 -2.85 -2.75
C ALA A 81 -0.23 -3.81 -2.49
N VAL A 82 -1.33 -3.29 -1.94
CA VAL A 82 -2.58 -4.02 -1.72
C VAL A 82 -3.69 -3.35 -2.50
N GLU A 83 -4.36 -4.09 -3.38
CA GLU A 83 -5.46 -3.53 -4.18
C GLU A 83 -6.53 -4.58 -4.55
N HIS A 84 -7.77 -4.11 -4.66
CA HIS A 84 -8.85 -4.81 -5.33
C HIS A 84 -8.75 -4.74 -6.85
N SER A 85 -7.71 -5.35 -7.42
CA SER A 85 -7.53 -5.45 -8.88
C SER A 85 -6.62 -6.64 -9.19
N TYR A 86 -6.71 -7.19 -10.40
CA TYR A 86 -5.81 -8.26 -10.84
C TYR A 86 -4.36 -7.77 -10.99
N GLY A 87 -4.19 -6.57 -11.58
CA GLY A 87 -2.87 -6.02 -11.92
C GLY A 87 -2.13 -5.34 -10.76
N VAL A 88 -2.86 -4.98 -9.70
CA VAL A 88 -2.39 -4.05 -8.66
C VAL A 88 -1.85 -2.77 -9.31
N ASN A 89 -2.72 -2.14 -10.13
CA ASN A 89 -2.44 -0.95 -10.94
C ASN A 89 -1.88 0.22 -10.12
N ILE A 90 -2.17 0.30 -8.81
CA ILE A 90 -1.58 1.32 -7.95
C ILE A 90 -0.04 1.25 -7.93
N ALA A 91 0.53 0.05 -8.01
CA ALA A 91 1.98 -0.15 -8.09
C ALA A 91 2.55 0.40 -9.40
N GLU A 92 1.82 0.24 -10.51
CA GLU A 92 2.23 0.77 -11.82
C GLU A 92 2.12 2.29 -11.86
N LEU A 93 1.05 2.87 -11.28
CA LEU A 93 0.91 4.32 -11.19
C LEU A 93 2.06 4.96 -10.40
N VAL A 94 2.47 4.35 -9.29
CA VAL A 94 3.64 4.78 -8.52
C VAL A 94 4.90 4.70 -9.37
N ALA A 95 5.13 3.59 -10.07
CA ALA A 95 6.30 3.41 -10.92
C ALA A 95 6.35 4.46 -12.04
N MET A 96 5.24 4.70 -12.74
CA MET A 96 5.15 5.71 -13.79
C MET A 96 5.36 7.14 -13.27
N SER A 97 4.90 7.43 -12.05
CA SER A 97 4.90 8.79 -11.49
C SER A 97 6.19 9.12 -10.73
N THR A 98 6.92 8.12 -10.25
CA THR A 98 8.05 8.30 -9.31
C THR A 98 9.31 7.53 -9.70
N GLY A 99 9.23 6.58 -10.63
CA GLY A 99 10.32 5.67 -10.99
C GLY A 99 10.53 4.50 -10.01
N ARG A 100 9.84 4.48 -8.85
CA ARG A 100 9.98 3.41 -7.85
C ARG A 100 9.20 2.16 -8.23
N ARG A 101 9.85 1.00 -8.23
CA ARG A 101 9.24 -0.25 -8.72
C ARG A 101 8.79 -1.15 -7.57
N ILE A 102 7.47 -1.23 -7.37
CA ILE A 102 6.87 -2.05 -6.32
C ILE A 102 6.54 -3.45 -6.87
N VAL A 103 7.38 -4.42 -6.51
CA VAL A 103 7.28 -5.81 -6.97
C VAL A 103 6.33 -6.63 -6.07
N LYS A 104 6.35 -6.37 -4.77
CA LYS A 104 5.55 -7.07 -3.77
C LYS A 104 4.08 -6.64 -3.84
N ARG A 105 3.17 -7.58 -4.09
CA ARG A 105 1.77 -7.29 -4.41
C ARG A 105 0.80 -8.29 -3.79
N VAL A 106 -0.25 -7.78 -3.15
CA VAL A 106 -1.43 -8.56 -2.75
C VAL A 106 -2.62 -8.04 -3.54
N SER A 107 -3.32 -8.96 -4.19
CA SER A 107 -4.47 -8.65 -5.06
C SER A 107 -5.69 -9.45 -4.64
N LYS A 108 -6.88 -8.89 -4.87
CA LYS A 108 -8.13 -9.64 -4.85
C LYS A 108 -9.11 -9.08 -5.88
N TYR A 109 -9.61 -9.94 -6.75
CA TYR A 109 -10.50 -9.55 -7.85
C TYR A 109 -11.78 -10.41 -7.93
N THR A 110 -12.13 -11.12 -6.86
CA THR A 110 -13.32 -11.99 -6.82
C THR A 110 -14.65 -11.24 -6.66
N GLY A 111 -14.61 -9.91 -6.51
CA GLY A 111 -15.78 -9.08 -6.18
C GLY A 111 -16.16 -9.09 -4.68
N ARG A 112 -15.52 -9.93 -3.86
CA ARG A 112 -15.68 -9.95 -2.40
C ARG A 112 -14.64 -9.05 -1.73
N PRO A 113 -14.97 -8.37 -0.61
CA PRO A 113 -14.00 -7.71 0.26
C PRO A 113 -12.83 -8.61 0.64
N ILE A 114 -11.63 -8.02 0.78
CA ILE A 114 -10.50 -8.69 1.42
C ILE A 114 -10.81 -8.82 2.92
N THR A 115 -10.67 -10.02 3.48
CA THR A 115 -10.78 -10.23 4.93
C THR A 115 -9.42 -10.07 5.61
N LEU A 116 -9.42 -9.82 6.92
CA LEU A 116 -8.18 -9.68 7.69
C LEU A 116 -7.32 -10.95 7.63
N ASP A 117 -7.92 -12.13 7.84
CA ASP A 117 -7.21 -13.42 7.77
C ASP A 117 -6.51 -13.64 6.43
N GLU A 118 -7.22 -13.35 5.33
CA GLU A 118 -6.63 -13.45 3.99
C GLU A 118 -5.46 -12.50 3.79
N LEU A 119 -5.63 -11.24 4.21
CA LEU A 119 -4.58 -10.24 4.06
C LEU A 119 -3.36 -10.61 4.89
N VAL A 120 -3.54 -10.97 6.16
CA VAL A 120 -2.46 -11.39 7.06
C VAL A 120 -1.69 -12.56 6.45
N HIS A 121 -2.38 -13.62 6.03
CA HIS A 121 -1.73 -14.77 5.39
C HIS A 121 -0.97 -14.36 4.13
N GLY A 122 -1.55 -13.50 3.29
CA GLY A 122 -0.88 -12.98 2.10
C GLY A 122 0.37 -12.15 2.41
N LEU A 123 0.32 -11.33 3.45
CA LEU A 123 1.45 -10.52 3.91
C LEU A 123 2.54 -11.40 4.53
N GLU A 124 2.20 -12.44 5.29
CA GLU A 124 3.18 -13.40 5.85
C GLU A 124 3.94 -14.15 4.75
N GLU A 125 3.27 -14.57 3.67
CA GLU A 125 3.91 -15.20 2.51
C GLU A 125 4.88 -14.25 1.79
N ILE A 126 4.57 -12.96 1.74
CA ILE A 126 5.44 -11.92 1.16
C ILE A 126 6.63 -11.60 2.05
N VAL A 127 6.39 -11.41 3.35
CA VAL A 127 7.42 -11.04 4.34
C VAL A 127 8.42 -12.17 4.54
N SER A 128 7.97 -13.43 4.51
CA SER A 128 8.85 -14.61 4.58
C SER A 128 9.68 -14.84 3.30
N GLY A 129 9.44 -14.06 2.23
CA GLY A 129 10.15 -14.20 0.96
C GLY A 129 9.72 -15.38 0.10
N LYS A 130 8.65 -16.11 0.48
CA LYS A 130 8.14 -17.24 -0.30
C LYS A 130 7.53 -16.79 -1.63
N LYS A 131 6.87 -15.62 -1.64
CA LYS A 131 6.20 -15.07 -2.82
C LYS A 131 6.40 -13.57 -2.90
N GLU A 132 6.51 -13.06 -4.13
CA GLU A 132 6.41 -11.61 -4.36
C GLU A 132 4.96 -11.19 -4.63
N LYS A 133 4.13 -12.08 -5.19
CA LYS A 133 2.76 -11.79 -5.58
C LYS A 133 1.81 -12.81 -4.97
N VAL A 134 0.76 -12.32 -4.33
CA VAL A 134 -0.31 -13.14 -3.75
C VAL A 134 -1.66 -12.69 -4.33
N VAL A 135 -2.43 -13.67 -4.81
CA VAL A 135 -3.81 -13.50 -5.21
C VAL A 135 -4.70 -14.12 -4.14
N LEU A 136 -5.54 -13.31 -3.52
CA LEU A 136 -6.51 -13.73 -2.53
C LEU A 136 -7.79 -14.22 -3.22
N SER A 137 -8.41 -15.26 -2.67
CA SER A 137 -9.53 -15.96 -3.30
C SER A 137 -10.60 -16.45 -2.34
N ARG A 138 -10.41 -16.35 -1.02
CA ARG A 138 -11.38 -16.79 -0.01
C ARG A 138 -12.52 -15.77 0.11
N GLY A 139 -13.55 -16.13 0.89
CA GLY A 139 -14.80 -15.38 0.99
C GLY A 139 -15.87 -16.04 0.12
N ALA A 140 -16.60 -16.96 0.75
CA ALA A 140 -17.75 -17.66 0.15
C ALA A 140 -18.81 -16.66 -0.34
#